data_AF-A0A0F8WK91-F1
#
_entry.id   AF-A0A0F8WK91-F1
#
_cell.length_a   1.000
_cell.length_b   1.000
_cell.length_c   1.000
_cell.angle_alpha   90.00
_cell.angle_beta   90.00
_cell.angle_gamma   90.00
#
_symmetry.space_group_name_H-M   'P 1'
#
loop_
_entity.id
_entity.type
_entity.pdbx_description
1 polymer ?
#
loop_
_entity_poly.entity_id
_entity_poly.type
_entity_poly.pdbx_seq_one_letter_code
_entity_poly.pdbx_strand_id
1 'polypeptide(L)'
;MESFYRTSDTEALHDQYVASFTNDATLIMGPKTARGEDEIRSLRHGLWTHVANRKHFPTRIFFGAANELMLYGTVRYMLRLRRKPRSRFRGPAGLCLMSSGS
;
A
#
# COMPACT_ATOMS: atom_id res chain seq x y z
N MET A 1 7.19 -10.53 5.05
CA MET A 1 5.93 -9.75 5.07
C MET A 1 5.98 -8.54 6.00
N GLU A 2 6.47 -8.69 7.23
CA GLU A 2 6.58 -7.55 8.15
C GLU A 2 7.49 -6.42 7.61
N SER A 3 8.58 -6.79 6.93
CA SER A 3 9.47 -5.85 6.23
C SER A 3 8.74 -5.04 5.15
N PHE A 4 7.91 -5.68 4.33
CA PHE A 4 7.14 -5.00 3.28
C PHE A 4 6.21 -3.94 3.85
N TYR A 5 5.46 -4.25 4.91
CA TYR A 5 4.55 -3.27 5.51
C TYR A 5 5.26 -2.16 6.25
N ARG A 6 6.39 -2.44 6.91
CA ARG A 6 7.25 -1.41 7.50
C ARG A 6 7.75 -0.43 6.44
N THR A 7 8.21 -0.94 5.29
CA THR A 7 8.57 -0.12 4.13
C THR A 7 7.36 0.64 3.59
N SER A 8 6.21 -0.01 3.46
CA SER A 8 4.97 0.62 3.00
C SER A 8 4.52 1.75 3.94
N ASP A 9 4.70 1.62 5.25
CA ASP A 9 4.33 2.61 6.26
C ASP A 9 5.29 3.78 6.39
N THR A 10 6.43 3.74 5.69
CA THR A 10 7.45 4.78 5.75
C THR A 10 7.50 5.58 4.45
N GLU A 11 7.27 6.91 4.54
CA GLU A 11 7.26 7.81 3.37
C GLU A 11 8.59 7.76 2.61
N ALA A 12 9.71 7.92 3.31
CA ALA A 12 11.03 8.03 2.71
C ALA A 12 11.52 6.77 1.96
N LEU A 13 10.87 5.61 2.14
CA LEU A 13 11.32 4.33 1.58
C LEU A 13 10.63 4.01 0.25
N HIS A 14 10.61 4.97 -0.68
CA HIS A 14 9.98 4.81 -1.99
C HIS A 14 10.66 3.73 -2.84
N ASP A 15 11.99 3.76 -2.96
CA ASP A 15 12.71 2.82 -3.83
C ASP A 15 12.68 1.40 -3.28
N GLN A 16 12.81 1.23 -1.96
CA GLN A 16 12.66 -0.08 -1.31
C GLN A 16 11.26 -0.66 -1.48
N TYR A 17 10.23 0.21 -1.51
CA TYR A 17 8.87 -0.22 -1.80
C TYR A 17 8.74 -0.74 -3.23
N VAL A 18 9.31 -0.01 -4.21
CA VAL A 18 9.30 -0.42 -5.63
C VAL A 18 10.08 -1.73 -5.83
N ALA A 19 11.23 -1.88 -5.18
CA ALA A 19 12.05 -3.11 -5.23
C ALA A 19 11.38 -4.35 -4.61
N SER A 20 10.21 -4.21 -3.99
CA SER A 20 9.41 -5.36 -3.52
C SER A 20 8.54 -5.98 -4.63
N PHE A 21 8.54 -5.41 -5.83
CA PHE A 21 7.77 -5.85 -6.99
C PHE A 21 8.72 -6.37 -8.08
N THR A 22 8.22 -7.24 -8.97
CA THR A 22 8.92 -7.55 -10.22
C THR A 22 8.87 -6.36 -11.17
N ASN A 23 9.82 -6.29 -12.11
CA ASN A 23 9.96 -5.16 -13.03
C ASN A 23 8.71 -4.89 -13.88
N ASP A 24 7.89 -5.92 -14.10
CA ASP A 24 6.66 -5.95 -14.89
C ASP A 24 5.39 -6.08 -14.03
N ALA A 25 5.52 -5.98 -12.70
CA ALA A 25 4.40 -6.16 -11.80
C ALA A 25 3.23 -5.20 -12.10
N THR A 26 2.01 -5.70 -11.91
CA THR A 26 0.81 -4.87 -11.95
C THR A 26 0.28 -4.66 -10.54
N LEU A 27 0.29 -3.40 -10.07
CA LEU A 27 -0.27 -3.00 -8.79
C LEU A 27 -1.65 -2.36 -8.98
N ILE A 28 -2.67 -2.96 -8.35
CA ILE A 28 -4.07 -2.48 -8.39
C ILE A 28 -4.46 -1.99 -7.00
N MET A 29 -4.90 -0.73 -6.89
CA MET A 29 -5.40 -0.10 -5.66
C MET A 29 -6.71 0.64 -5.91
N GLY A 30 -7.83 -0.06 -5.70
CA GLY A 30 -9.16 0.47 -6.01
C GLY A 30 -9.27 0.79 -7.50
N PRO A 31 -9.58 2.05 -7.90
CA PRO A 31 -9.66 2.43 -9.31
C PRO A 31 -8.29 2.71 -9.95
N LYS A 32 -7.19 2.71 -9.19
CA LYS A 32 -5.86 3.01 -9.69
C LYS A 32 -5.13 1.72 -10.07
N THR A 33 -4.51 1.71 -11.25
CA THR A 33 -3.62 0.64 -11.71
C THR A 33 -2.28 1.24 -12.10
N ALA A 34 -1.20 0.57 -11.74
CA ALA A 34 0.16 0.90 -12.15
C ALA A 34 0.86 -0.37 -12.65
N ARG A 35 1.56 -0.28 -13.79
CA ARG A 35 2.28 -1.37 -14.43
C ARG A 35 3.77 -1.05 -14.52
N GLY A 36 4.58 -1.95 -14.00
CA GLY A 36 6.03 -1.81 -13.94
C GLY A 36 6.51 -0.76 -12.94
N GLU A 37 7.83 -0.71 -12.75
CA GLU A 37 8.46 0.06 -11.67
C GLU A 37 8.13 1.55 -11.72
N ASP A 38 8.15 2.17 -12.90
CA ASP A 38 8.00 3.63 -13.03
C ASP A 38 6.59 4.11 -12.69
N GLU A 39 5.56 3.37 -13.11
CA GLU A 39 4.19 3.67 -12.74
C GLU A 39 3.95 3.38 -11.25
N ILE A 40 4.53 2.30 -10.72
CA ILE A 40 4.43 1.97 -9.28
C ILE A 40 5.10 3.05 -8.43
N ARG A 41 6.28 3.53 -8.84
CA ARG A 41 7.00 4.63 -8.18
C ARG A 41 6.17 5.91 -8.19
N SER A 42 5.63 6.27 -9.35
CA SER A 42 4.77 7.45 -9.51
C SER A 42 3.50 7.37 -8.65
N LEU A 43 2.83 6.21 -8.66
CA LEU A 43 1.66 5.94 -7.81
C LEU A 43 2.03 6.04 -6.32
N ARG A 44 3.17 5.48 -5.93
CA ARG A 44 3.68 5.52 -4.55
C ARG A 44 3.92 6.96 -4.07
N HIS A 45 4.58 7.81 -4.86
CA HIS A 45 4.73 9.22 -4.52
C HIS A 45 3.36 9.91 -4.41
N GLY A 46 2.47 9.65 -5.36
CA GLY A 46 1.11 10.21 -5.37
C GLY A 46 0.26 9.84 -4.15
N LEU A 47 0.51 8.70 -3.49
CA LEU A 47 -0.17 8.34 -2.23
C LEU A 47 0.30 9.22 -1.06
N TRP A 48 1.60 9.52 -0.99
CA TRP A 48 2.21 10.25 0.13
C TRP A 48 1.98 11.76 0.08
N THR A 49 1.58 12.31 -1.06
CA THR A 49 1.12 13.70 -1.15
C THR A 49 -0.11 13.99 -0.29
N HIS A 50 -0.91 12.96 0.02
CA HIS A 50 -2.16 13.08 0.78
C HIS A 50 -2.10 12.41 2.15
N VAL A 51 -1.19 11.47 2.36
CA VAL A 51 -1.03 10.72 3.62
C VAL A 51 0.06 11.38 4.46
N ALA A 52 -0.27 11.70 5.71
CA ALA A 52 0.69 12.19 6.71
C ALA A 52 1.33 11.04 7.49
N ASN A 53 0.56 9.99 7.76
CA ASN A 53 1.02 8.79 8.45
C ASN A 53 0.14 7.60 8.04
N ARG A 54 0.71 6.39 8.00
CA ARG A 54 0.00 5.14 7.78
C ARG A 54 0.65 4.02 8.59
N LYS A 55 -0.18 3.11 9.10
CA LYS A 55 0.26 1.87 9.75
C LYS A 55 -0.63 0.70 9.39
N HIS A 56 -0.05 -0.37 8.87
CA HIS A 56 -0.74 -1.63 8.58
C HIS A 56 -0.74 -2.55 9.80
N PHE A 57 -1.86 -3.26 9.99
CA PHE A 57 -2.06 -4.29 11.01
C PHE A 57 -2.67 -5.53 10.33
N PRO A 58 -1.87 -6.34 9.61
CA PRO A 58 -2.29 -7.62 9.08
C PRO A 58 -2.69 -8.56 10.24
N THR A 59 -3.81 -9.26 10.12
CA THR A 59 -4.33 -10.17 11.16
C THR A 59 -4.47 -11.60 10.66
N ARG A 60 -4.67 -11.82 9.36
CA ARG A 60 -4.74 -13.17 8.77
C ARG A 60 -4.15 -13.21 7.36
N ILE A 61 -3.67 -14.39 7.01
CA ILE A 61 -3.19 -14.74 5.66
C ILE A 61 -4.08 -15.88 5.15
N PHE A 62 -4.56 -15.76 3.92
CA PHE A 62 -5.24 -16.83 3.20
C PHE A 62 -4.41 -17.18 1.97
N PHE A 63 -4.25 -18.47 1.70
CA PHE A 63 -3.56 -18.96 0.52
C PHE A 63 -4.60 -19.35 -0.53
N GLY A 64 -4.39 -18.90 -1.77
CA GLY A 64 -5.27 -19.17 -2.90
C GLY A 64 -4.67 -20.25 -3.81
N ALA A 65 -4.66 -19.95 -5.12
CA ALA A 65 -3.94 -20.77 -6.10
C ALA A 65 -2.41 -20.73 -5.86
N ALA A 66 -1.67 -21.46 -6.71
CA ALA A 66 -0.21 -21.39 -6.71
C ALA A 66 0.24 -19.93 -6.87
N ASN A 67 1.11 -19.47 -5.95
CA ASN A 67 1.64 -18.10 -5.88
C ASN A 67 0.61 -17.01 -5.56
N GLU A 68 -0.58 -17.37 -5.07
CA GLU A 68 -1.60 -16.42 -4.65
C GLU A 68 -1.75 -16.40 -3.13
N LEU A 69 -1.75 -15.21 -2.55
CA LEU A 69 -2.10 -15.01 -1.16
C LEU A 69 -2.95 -13.75 -0.99
N MET A 70 -3.75 -13.75 0.06
CA MET A 70 -4.59 -12.64 0.45
C MET A 70 -4.29 -12.28 1.90
N LEU A 71 -4.09 -10.98 2.15
CA LEU A 71 -3.87 -10.47 3.48
C LEU A 71 -5.11 -9.73 3.98
N TYR A 72 -5.61 -10.17 5.12
CA TYR A 72 -6.70 -9.52 5.83
C TYR A 72 -6.15 -8.79 7.05
N GLY A 73 -6.62 -7.57 7.27
CA GLY A 73 -6.15 -6.72 8.34
C GLY A 73 -6.78 -5.34 8.29
N THR A 74 -6.23 -4.43 9.10
CA THR A 74 -6.65 -3.02 9.14
C THR A 74 -5.48 -2.12 8.79
N VAL A 75 -5.75 -1.02 8.09
CA VAL A 75 -4.80 0.07 7.93
C VAL A 75 -5.34 1.30 8.66
N ARG A 76 -4.51 1.90 9.51
CA ARG A 76 -4.78 3.19 10.13
C ARG A 76 -3.98 4.24 9.38
N TYR A 77 -4.61 5.34 8.98
CA TYR A 77 -3.90 6.41 8.30
C TYR A 77 -4.42 7.78 8.75
N MET A 78 -3.53 8.77 8.66
CA MET A 78 -3.82 10.17 8.85
C MET A 78 -3.58 10.87 7.52
N LEU A 79 -4.51 11.73 7.11
CA LEU A 79 -4.36 12.55 5.91
C LEU A 79 -3.69 13.88 6.26
N ARG A 80 -2.91 14.42 5.33
CA ARG A 80 -2.38 15.78 5.45
C ARG A 80 -3.55 16.77 5.43
N LEU A 81 -3.57 17.68 6.41
CA LEU A 81 -4.59 18.72 6.51
C LEU A 81 -4.43 19.74 5.37
N ARG A 82 -5.43 19.86 4.50
CA ARG A 82 -5.61 21.05 3.67
C ARG A 82 -6.46 22.08 4.46
N ARG A 83 -5.77 22.93 5.24
CA ARG A 83 -6.25 24.17 5.93
C ARG A 83 -7.59 24.09 6.71
N LYS A 84 -7.55 23.62 7.98
CA LYS A 84 -8.30 24.03 9.22
C LYS A 84 -8.44 22.83 10.19
N PRO A 85 -8.36 23.03 11.52
CA PRO A 85 -8.23 21.93 12.48
C PRO A 85 -9.59 21.29 12.78
N ARG A 86 -9.76 20.02 12.38
CA ARG A 86 -10.67 19.07 13.01
C ARG A 86 -10.03 17.69 12.93
N SER A 87 -9.77 17.07 14.08
CA SER A 87 -9.35 15.68 14.19
C SER A 87 -10.41 14.79 13.51
N ARG A 88 -10.05 14.21 12.36
CA ARG A 88 -10.92 13.23 11.68
C ARG A 88 -10.19 11.90 11.58
N PHE A 89 -10.67 10.95 12.37
CA PHE A 89 -10.30 9.55 12.35
C PHE A 89 -11.14 8.83 11.28
N ARG A 90 -10.55 7.97 10.45
CA ARG A 90 -11.29 7.02 9.61
C ARG A 90 -10.55 5.69 9.54
N GLY A 91 -11.23 4.60 9.92
CA GLY A 91 -10.92 3.23 9.50
C GLY A 91 -12.16 2.65 8.78
N PRO A 92 -12.14 1.41 8.26
CA PRO A 92 -11.01 0.54 7.93
C PRO A 92 -10.62 0.68 6.43
N ALA A 93 -9.34 0.46 6.07
CA ALA A 93 -9.01 0.13 4.68
C ALA A 93 -9.06 -1.39 4.54
N GLY A 94 -10.08 -1.89 3.84
CA GLY A 94 -10.23 -3.30 3.50
C GLY A 94 -9.35 -3.67 2.31
N LEU A 95 -8.75 -4.85 2.42
CA LEU A 95 -8.15 -5.68 1.39
C LEU A 95 -7.07 -5.05 0.49
N CYS A 96 -5.80 -5.38 0.75
CA CYS A 96 -4.73 -5.25 -0.22
C CYS A 96 -4.50 -6.63 -0.83
N LEU A 97 -5.09 -6.87 -2.01
CA LEU A 97 -4.79 -8.04 -2.83
C LEU A 97 -3.49 -7.73 -3.59
N MET A 98 -2.40 -8.37 -3.19
CA MET A 98 -1.13 -8.32 -3.91
C MET A 98 -1.12 -9.58 -4.79
N SER A 99 -1.59 -9.46 -6.03
CA SER A 99 -1.39 -10.51 -7.03
C SER A 99 -0.07 -10.21 -7.74
N SER A 100 0.96 -11.00 -7.46
CA SER A 100 2.14 -11.09 -8.33
C SER A 100 1.72 -11.93 -9.53
N GLY A 101 1.45 -11.28 -10.66
CA GLY A 101 1.26 -11.97 -11.93
C GLY A 101 2.52 -12.76 -12.29
N SER A 102 2.32 -14.01 -12.68
CA SER A 102 3.33 -14.93 -13.21
C SER A 102 4.02 -14.40 -14.46
#